data_AF-A0A359KI00-F1
#
_entry.id   AF-A0A359KI00-F1
#
_cell.length_a   1.000
_cell.length_b   1.000
_cell.length_c   1.000
_cell.angle_alpha   90.00
_cell.angle_beta   90.00
_cell.angle_gamma   90.00
#
_symmetry.space_group_name_H-M   'P 1'
#
loop_
_entity.id
_entity.type
_entity.pdbx_description
1 polymer ?
#
loop_
_entity_poly.entity_id
_entity_poly.type
_entity_poly.pdbx_seq_one_letter_code
_entity_poly.pdbx_strand_id
1 'polypeptide(L)'
;MAAVAGLPALSAASAQAEILLNNGPAAARVKVVSYRDLPFRTVVRQQYDFSCGSAALATLLRHHYGRDVGEAQVFRAMFADGDQETIRRVGFSLLDMKRYLDARGYPADGFRLSLDELIEMNAPAIVMIDTAGYKHFVVFKGDDAGPHLVGRSEER
;
A
#
# COMPACT_ATOMS: atom_id res chain seq x y z
N MET A 1 -34.46 -25.54 -13.12
CA MET A 1 -32.99 -25.32 -13.05
C MET A 1 -32.71 -23.96 -13.67
N ALA A 2 -32.44 -22.93 -12.87
CA ALA A 2 -32.16 -21.58 -13.35
C ALA A 2 -30.64 -21.41 -13.50
N ALA A 3 -30.19 -21.12 -14.72
CA ALA A 3 -28.80 -20.87 -15.03
C ALA A 3 -28.42 -19.45 -14.61
N VAL A 4 -27.52 -19.33 -13.63
CA VAL A 4 -26.92 -18.05 -13.24
C VAL A 4 -25.74 -17.78 -14.18
N ALA A 5 -25.92 -16.83 -15.11
CA ALA A 5 -24.84 -16.35 -15.95
C ALA A 5 -23.92 -15.43 -15.12
N GLY A 6 -22.72 -15.91 -14.80
CA GLY A 6 -21.69 -15.12 -14.12
C GLY A 6 -21.11 -14.05 -15.06
N LEU A 7 -21.17 -12.78 -14.65
CA LEU A 7 -20.45 -11.70 -15.34
C LEU A 7 -18.94 -11.88 -15.14
N PRO A 8 -18.11 -11.76 -16.19
CA PRO A 8 -16.67 -11.77 -16.04
C PRO A 8 -16.20 -10.45 -15.41
N ALA A 9 -15.39 -10.54 -14.36
CA ALA A 9 -14.68 -9.40 -13.80
C ALA A 9 -13.61 -8.93 -14.80
N LEU A 10 -13.81 -7.75 -15.37
CA LEU A 10 -12.80 -7.07 -16.19
C LEU A 10 -11.65 -6.62 -15.28
N SER A 11 -10.56 -7.38 -15.25
CA SER A 11 -9.31 -6.95 -14.63
C SER A 11 -8.63 -5.93 -15.55
N ALA A 12 -8.39 -4.72 -15.05
CA ALA A 12 -7.63 -3.71 -15.77
C ALA A 12 -6.16 -4.16 -15.86
N ALA A 13 -5.78 -4.71 -17.00
CA ALA A 13 -4.39 -5.07 -17.27
C ALA A 13 -3.54 -3.79 -17.34
N SER A 14 -2.46 -3.74 -16.55
CA SER A 14 -1.43 -2.71 -16.71
C SER A 14 -0.92 -2.75 -18.15
N ALA A 15 -1.07 -1.66 -18.89
CA ALA A 15 -0.57 -1.55 -20.26
C ALA A 15 0.96 -1.66 -20.24
N GLN A 16 1.47 -2.83 -20.61
CA GLN A 16 2.90 -3.05 -20.81
C GLN A 16 3.22 -2.71 -22.27
N ALA A 17 3.81 -1.54 -22.48
CA ALA A 17 4.39 -1.20 -23.78
C ALA A 17 5.86 -1.63 -23.78
N GLU A 18 6.28 -2.35 -24.81
CA GLU A 18 7.68 -2.73 -25.02
C GLU A 18 8.17 -1.96 -26.26
N ILE A 19 9.17 -1.10 -26.09
CA ILE A 19 9.77 -0.37 -27.22
C ILE A 19 11.01 -1.15 -27.64
N LEU A 20 11.04 -1.53 -28.91
CA LEU A 20 12.22 -2.07 -29.57
C LEU A 20 13.08 -0.90 -30.06
N LEU A 21 14.17 -0.59 -29.36
CA LEU A 21 15.13 0.40 -29.85
C LEU A 21 16.04 -0.26 -30.88
N ASN A 22 15.84 0.06 -32.16
CA ASN A 22 16.62 -0.47 -33.29
C ASN A 22 17.76 0.47 -33.74
N ASN A 23 18.45 1.09 -32.77
CA ASN A 23 19.49 2.10 -33.05
C ASN A 23 20.92 1.60 -32.71
N GLY A 24 21.15 0.29 -32.73
CA GLY A 24 22.48 -0.33 -32.51
C GLY A 24 22.51 -1.82 -32.88
N PRO A 25 23.67 -2.50 -32.82
CA PRO A 25 23.81 -3.90 -33.23
C PRO A 25 23.05 -4.91 -32.35
N ALA A 26 22.45 -4.45 -31.25
CA ALA A 26 21.59 -5.25 -30.40
C ALA A 26 20.26 -4.51 -30.16
N ALA A 27 19.17 -5.14 -30.56
CA ALA A 27 17.82 -4.74 -30.21
C ALA A 27 17.66 -4.80 -28.68
N ALA A 28 17.56 -3.64 -28.03
CA ALA A 28 17.25 -3.56 -26.60
C ALA A 28 15.74 -3.57 -26.40
N ARG A 29 15.24 -4.53 -25.62
CA ARG A 29 13.86 -4.57 -25.14
C ARG A 29 13.77 -3.75 -23.86
N VAL A 30 13.14 -2.58 -23.94
CA VAL A 30 12.92 -1.71 -22.78
C VAL A 30 11.48 -1.85 -22.34
N LYS A 31 11.30 -2.31 -21.09
CA LYS A 31 9.99 -2.38 -20.45
C LYS A 31 9.54 -0.96 -20.09
N VAL A 32 8.55 -0.43 -20.80
CA VAL A 32 7.96 0.88 -20.49
C VAL A 32 6.91 0.71 -19.41
N VAL A 33 7.01 1.51 -18.35
CA VAL A 33 5.97 1.63 -17.33
C VAL A 33 5.32 2.99 -17.47
N SER A 34 4.00 3.08 -17.26
CA SER A 34 3.32 4.38 -17.27
C SER A 34 3.85 5.26 -16.15
N TYR A 35 3.87 6.58 -16.34
CA TYR A 35 4.17 7.53 -15.26
C TYR A 35 3.21 7.34 -14.08
N ARG A 36 1.96 6.94 -14.37
CA ARG A 36 0.95 6.54 -13.39
C ARG A 36 1.34 5.30 -12.59
N ASP A 37 2.16 4.41 -13.16
CA ASP A 37 2.58 3.17 -12.50
C ASP A 37 3.84 3.31 -11.63
N LEU A 38 4.55 4.45 -11.73
CA LEU A 38 5.82 4.68 -11.04
C LEU A 38 5.72 4.58 -9.50
N PRO A 39 4.70 5.15 -8.82
CA PRO A 39 4.60 5.06 -7.36
C PRO A 39 4.48 3.61 -6.88
N PHE A 40 3.81 2.76 -7.67
CA PHE A 40 3.52 1.37 -7.32
C PHE A 40 4.70 0.41 -7.45
N ARG A 41 5.86 0.92 -7.92
CA ARG A 41 7.14 0.24 -7.73
C ARG A 41 7.52 0.13 -6.26
N THR A 42 7.00 1.02 -5.42
CA THR A 42 7.39 1.13 -4.03
C THR A 42 6.19 1.19 -3.06
N VAL A 43 4.96 1.04 -3.58
CA VAL A 43 3.69 1.09 -2.85
C VAL A 43 2.74 0.04 -3.42
N VAL A 44 2.03 -0.67 -2.55
CA VAL A 44 0.97 -1.61 -2.95
C VAL A 44 -0.31 -0.82 -3.28
N ARG A 45 -0.85 -1.02 -4.50
CA ARG A 45 -2.12 -0.40 -4.96
C ARG A 45 -3.26 -0.82 -4.03
N GLN A 46 -4.01 0.17 -3.54
CA GLN A 46 -5.26 -0.04 -2.78
C GLN A 46 -6.40 -0.40 -3.73
N GLN A 47 -7.25 -1.34 -3.33
CA GLN A 47 -8.42 -1.76 -4.12
C GLN A 47 -9.75 -1.18 -3.63
N TYR A 48 -9.85 -0.69 -2.39
CA TYR A 48 -11.08 -0.16 -1.80
C TYR A 48 -10.83 1.04 -0.88
N ASP A 49 -11.74 2.00 -0.80
CA ASP A 49 -11.54 3.25 -0.03
C ASP A 49 -11.24 3.02 1.47
N PHE A 50 -11.74 1.93 2.05
CA PHE A 50 -11.53 1.56 3.46
C PHE A 50 -10.33 0.62 3.70
N SER A 51 -9.60 0.21 2.66
CA SER A 51 -8.46 -0.72 2.75
C SER A 51 -7.08 -0.05 2.83
N CYS A 52 -7.03 1.28 2.92
CA CYS A 52 -5.79 2.07 2.98
C CYS A 52 -4.80 1.58 4.06
N GLY A 53 -5.29 1.20 5.24
CA GLY A 53 -4.44 0.63 6.29
C GLY A 53 -3.77 -0.69 5.87
N SER A 54 -4.50 -1.59 5.20
CA SER A 54 -3.94 -2.85 4.71
C SER A 54 -2.97 -2.67 3.54
N ALA A 55 -3.20 -1.68 2.67
CA ALA A 55 -2.30 -1.34 1.58
C ALA A 55 -1.00 -0.69 2.08
N ALA A 56 -1.10 0.23 3.05
CA ALA A 56 0.05 0.84 3.71
C ALA A 56 0.89 -0.22 4.44
N LEU A 57 0.25 -1.14 5.16
CA LEU A 57 0.94 -2.20 5.87
C LEU A 57 1.59 -3.23 4.92
N ALA A 58 0.90 -3.61 3.84
CA ALA A 58 1.47 -4.47 2.80
C ALA A 58 2.70 -3.81 2.13
N THR A 59 2.62 -2.50 1.89
CA THR A 59 3.73 -1.70 1.35
C THR A 59 4.94 -1.74 2.26
N LEU A 60 4.73 -1.46 3.55
CA LEU A 60 5.79 -1.48 4.56
C LEU A 60 6.45 -2.85 4.65
N LEU A 61 5.64 -3.91 4.76
CA LEU A 61 6.14 -5.27 4.88
C LEU A 61 6.88 -5.75 3.64
N ARG A 62 6.38 -5.43 2.44
CA ARG A 62 7.00 -5.84 1.17
C ARG A 62 8.27 -5.08 0.85
N HIS A 63 8.24 -3.75 0.97
CA HIS A 63 9.35 -2.92 0.49
C HIS A 63 10.41 -2.64 1.56
N HIS A 64 10.06 -2.62 2.86
CA HIS A 64 11.03 -2.37 3.93
C HIS A 64 11.46 -3.64 4.66
N TYR A 65 10.56 -4.61 4.86
CA TYR A 65 10.86 -5.85 5.60
C TYR A 65 11.02 -7.10 4.74
N GLY A 66 11.00 -6.96 3.40
CA GLY A 66 11.23 -8.05 2.45
C GLY A 66 10.19 -9.18 2.49
N ARG A 67 8.98 -8.93 3.01
CA ARG A 67 7.92 -9.92 3.11
C ARG A 67 7.01 -9.86 1.89
N ASP A 68 6.90 -10.95 1.15
CA ASP A 68 6.04 -10.99 -0.02
C ASP A 68 4.56 -11.14 0.37
N VAL A 69 3.95 -10.03 0.81
CA VAL A 69 2.54 -9.95 1.19
C VAL A 69 1.80 -8.93 0.33
N GLY A 70 0.60 -9.29 -0.11
CA GLY A 70 -0.29 -8.41 -0.88
C GLY A 70 -1.38 -7.78 -0.01
N GLU A 71 -1.97 -6.68 -0.47
CA GLU A 71 -3.07 -5.99 0.22
C GLU A 71 -4.20 -6.96 0.59
N ALA A 72 -4.71 -7.76 -0.36
CA ALA A 72 -5.84 -8.65 -0.10
C ALA A 72 -5.54 -9.70 0.99
N GLN A 73 -4.29 -10.12 1.14
CA GLN A 73 -3.88 -11.05 2.19
C GLN A 73 -3.85 -10.34 3.55
N VAL A 74 -3.26 -9.15 3.61
CA VAL A 74 -3.21 -8.31 4.82
C VAL A 74 -4.62 -7.92 5.24
N PHE A 75 -5.45 -7.49 4.29
CA PHE A 75 -6.86 -7.14 4.48
C PHE A 75 -7.62 -8.29 5.13
N ARG A 76 -7.60 -9.49 4.54
CA ARG A 76 -8.36 -10.63 5.07
C ARG A 76 -7.96 -11.01 6.49
N ALA A 77 -6.66 -10.97 6.79
CA ALA A 77 -6.16 -11.27 8.12
C ALA A 77 -6.59 -10.21 9.13
N MET A 78 -6.39 -8.92 8.83
CA MET A 78 -6.84 -7.83 9.69
C MET A 78 -8.36 -7.83 9.87
N PHE A 79 -9.11 -8.14 8.81
CA PHE A 79 -10.57 -8.18 8.83
C PHE A 79 -11.12 -9.37 9.64
N ALA A 80 -10.39 -10.49 9.68
CA ALA A 80 -10.75 -11.64 10.50
C ALA A 80 -10.55 -11.36 12.00
N ASP A 81 -9.49 -10.64 12.35
CA ASP A 81 -9.12 -10.38 13.75
C ASP A 81 -9.75 -9.09 14.32
N GLY A 82 -10.23 -8.19 13.45
CA GLY A 82 -10.81 -6.91 13.82
C GLY A 82 -12.34 -6.89 13.89
N ASP A 83 -12.90 -5.75 14.32
CA ASP A 83 -14.34 -5.52 14.32
C ASP A 83 -14.84 -5.27 12.89
N GLN A 84 -15.47 -6.28 12.32
CA GLN A 84 -15.97 -6.24 10.94
C GLN A 84 -17.01 -5.15 10.68
N GLU A 85 -17.88 -4.83 11.64
CA GLU A 85 -18.87 -3.76 11.47
C GLU A 85 -18.18 -2.40 11.42
N THR A 86 -17.23 -2.19 12.33
CA THR A 86 -16.46 -0.95 12.38
C THR A 86 -15.58 -0.80 11.15
N ILE A 87 -14.84 -1.84 10.75
CA ILE A 87 -13.97 -1.81 9.57
C ILE A 87 -14.75 -1.50 8.29
N ARG A 88 -15.97 -2.05 8.13
CA ARG A 88 -16.82 -1.75 6.96
C ARG A 88 -17.30 -0.30 6.91
N ARG A 89 -17.46 0.36 8.07
CA ARG A 89 -17.97 1.74 8.14
C ARG A 89 -16.88 2.79 8.05
N VAL A 90 -15.75 2.55 8.72
CA VAL A 90 -14.70 3.56 8.91
C VAL A 90 -13.30 3.11 8.51
N GLY A 91 -13.14 1.86 8.05
CA GLY A 91 -11.85 1.28 7.70
C GLY A 91 -11.04 0.79 8.90
N PHE A 92 -9.79 0.41 8.64
CA PHE A 92 -8.88 -0.09 9.67
C PHE A 92 -8.33 1.01 10.57
N SER A 93 -8.14 0.69 11.85
CA SER A 93 -7.48 1.55 12.82
C SER A 93 -5.98 1.26 12.96
N LEU A 94 -5.24 2.16 13.61
CA LEU A 94 -3.85 1.90 14.04
C LEU A 94 -3.76 0.68 14.96
N LEU A 95 -4.79 0.43 15.78
CA LEU A 95 -4.85 -0.74 16.65
C LEU A 95 -4.97 -2.05 15.86
N ASP A 96 -5.74 -2.06 14.78
CA ASP A 96 -5.87 -3.26 13.92
C ASP A 96 -4.54 -3.59 13.25
N MET A 97 -3.81 -2.57 12.79
CA MET A 97 -2.48 -2.74 12.21
C MET A 97 -1.46 -3.22 13.25
N LYS A 98 -1.50 -2.66 14.46
CA LYS A 98 -0.66 -3.12 15.58
C LYS A 98 -0.92 -4.60 15.88
N ARG A 99 -2.18 -5.00 16.07
CA ARG A 99 -2.56 -6.40 16.35
C ARG A 99 -2.06 -7.36 15.27
N TYR A 100 -2.20 -6.96 14.00
CA TYR A 100 -1.70 -7.75 12.88
C TYR A 100 -0.18 -7.97 12.92
N LEU A 101 0.57 -6.92 13.27
CA LEU A 101 2.04 -6.94 13.39
C LEU A 101 2.50 -7.75 14.61
N ASP A 102 1.87 -7.54 15.77
CA ASP A 102 2.14 -8.26 17.01
C ASP A 102 1.94 -9.78 16.82
N ALA A 103 0.86 -10.18 16.15
CA ALA A 103 0.57 -11.57 15.81
C ALA A 103 1.64 -12.22 14.91
N ARG A 104 2.51 -11.43 14.29
CA ARG A 104 3.60 -11.86 13.39
C ARG A 104 4.99 -11.60 13.97
N GLY A 105 5.06 -11.21 15.25
CA GLY A 105 6.32 -10.98 15.96
C GLY A 105 7.02 -9.67 15.58
N TYR A 106 6.31 -8.72 14.98
CA TYR A 106 6.84 -7.39 14.71
C TYR A 106 6.51 -6.47 15.89
N PRO A 107 7.51 -5.89 16.58
CA PRO A 107 7.25 -4.90 17.61
C PRO A 107 6.66 -3.66 16.95
N ALA A 108 5.40 -3.34 17.30
CA ALA A 108 4.71 -2.17 16.80
C ALA A 108 4.13 -1.37 17.97
N ASP A 109 4.29 -0.05 17.94
CA ASP A 109 3.69 0.82 18.93
C ASP A 109 3.11 2.10 18.31
N GLY A 110 2.18 2.72 19.03
CA GLY A 110 1.48 3.92 18.59
C GLY A 110 2.04 5.15 19.27
N PHE A 111 2.59 6.09 18.49
CA PHE A 111 3.13 7.34 19.00
C PHE A 111 2.32 8.56 18.52
N ARG A 112 2.33 9.62 19.32
CA ARG A 112 1.94 10.97 18.88
C ARG A 112 3.22 11.79 18.78
N LEU A 113 3.70 11.95 17.56
CA LEU A 113 4.94 12.65 17.25
C LEU A 113 4.63 13.88 16.40
N SER A 114 5.41 14.93 16.60
CA SER A 114 5.57 16.01 15.63
C SER A 114 6.29 15.52 14.37
N LEU A 115 6.25 16.32 13.31
CA LEU A 115 6.96 15.99 12.07
C LEU A 115 8.48 15.93 12.30
N ASP A 116 9.02 16.81 13.13
CA ASP A 116 10.45 16.86 13.43
C ASP A 116 10.88 15.60 14.19
N GLU A 117 10.13 15.16 15.20
CA GLU A 117 10.39 13.90 15.93
C GLU A 117 10.26 12.66 15.03
N LEU A 118 9.33 12.69 14.07
CA LEU A 118 9.18 11.62 13.08
C LEU A 118 10.39 11.52 12.15
N ILE A 119 10.97 12.67 11.78
CA ILE A 119 12.20 12.73 10.96
C ILE A 119 13.39 12.22 11.78
N GLU A 120 13.53 12.64 13.04
CA GLU A 120 14.61 12.22 13.93
C GLU A 120 14.62 10.71 14.23
N MET A 121 13.44 10.08 14.31
CA MET A 121 13.30 8.63 14.54
C MET A 121 13.99 7.77 13.48
N ASN A 122 14.20 8.31 12.26
CA ASN A 122 14.80 7.65 11.11
C ASN A 122 14.34 6.19 10.90
N ALA A 123 13.05 5.94 11.11
CA ALA A 123 12.44 4.62 10.99
C ALA A 123 11.19 4.71 10.11
N PRO A 124 10.87 3.66 9.34
CA PRO A 124 9.68 3.67 8.52
C PRO A 124 8.43 3.58 9.42
N ALA A 125 7.44 4.44 9.17
CA ALA A 125 6.26 4.58 10.01
C ALA A 125 4.98 4.68 9.19
N ILE A 126 3.87 4.21 9.75
CA ILE A 126 2.54 4.45 9.19
C ILE A 126 1.95 5.66 9.90
N VAL A 127 1.68 6.72 9.16
CA VAL A 127 1.18 7.99 9.68
C VAL A 127 -0.28 8.17 9.28
N MET A 128 -1.11 8.62 10.22
CA MET A 128 -2.48 9.01 9.96
C MET A 128 -2.53 10.51 9.66
N ILE A 129 -3.07 10.89 8.50
CA ILE A 129 -3.33 12.27 8.11
C ILE A 129 -4.84 12.49 8.05
N ASP A 130 -5.31 13.61 8.57
CA ASP A 130 -6.69 14.06 8.41
C ASP A 130 -6.75 15.12 7.30
N THR A 131 -7.49 14.82 6.23
CA THR A 131 -7.77 15.78 5.16
C THR A 131 -9.27 16.04 5.12
N ALA A 132 -9.70 17.20 5.60
CA ALA A 132 -11.10 17.65 5.56
C ALA A 132 -12.10 16.67 6.21
N GLY A 133 -11.71 16.02 7.32
CA GLY A 133 -12.53 15.04 8.04
C GLY A 133 -12.39 13.60 7.52
N TYR A 134 -11.57 13.39 6.49
CA TYR A 134 -11.23 12.07 5.98
C TYR A 134 -9.84 11.65 6.47
N LYS A 135 -9.79 10.58 7.27
CA LYS A 135 -8.54 10.03 7.79
C LYS A 135 -7.94 9.06 6.77
N HIS A 136 -6.70 9.30 6.37
CA HIS A 136 -5.97 8.42 5.46
C HIS A 136 -4.60 8.03 6.05
N PHE A 137 -4.13 6.83 5.71
CA PHE A 137 -2.83 6.33 6.15
C PHE A 137 -1.79 6.48 5.04
N VAL A 138 -0.65 7.07 5.39
CA VAL A 138 0.50 7.16 4.51
C VAL A 138 1.69 6.41 5.09
N VAL A 139 2.54 5.87 4.22
CA VAL A 139 3.81 5.26 4.62
C VAL A 139 4.89 6.32 4.55
N PHE A 140 5.48 6.63 5.70
CA PHE A 140 6.70 7.41 5.83
C PHE A 140 7.90 6.46 5.77
N LYS A 141 8.85 6.74 4.87
CA LYS A 141 9.97 5.83 4.57
C LYS A 141 11.30 6.20 5.24
N GLY A 142 11.38 7.35 5.90
CA GLY A 142 12.63 7.89 6.43
C GLY A 142 13.42 8.72 5.41
N ASP A 143 14.64 9.11 5.79
CA ASP A 143 15.49 10.10 5.12
C ASP A 143 16.52 9.53 4.13
N ASP A 144 16.52 8.22 3.86
CA ASP A 144 17.55 7.59 3.02
C ASP A 144 17.56 8.13 1.55
N ALA A 145 18.39 9.16 1.33
CA ALA A 145 18.90 9.72 0.08
C ALA A 145 17.89 10.20 -0.99
N GLY A 146 16.88 11.02 -0.64
CA GLY A 146 16.06 11.71 -1.65
C GLY A 146 14.86 12.50 -1.11
N PRO A 147 14.14 13.24 -1.97
CA PRO A 147 12.99 14.06 -1.56
C PRO A 147 11.95 13.20 -0.82
N HIS A 148 11.36 13.75 0.25
CA HIS A 148 10.42 13.07 1.14
C HIS A 148 9.30 12.36 0.36
N LEU A 149 9.44 11.06 0.12
CA LEU A 149 8.46 10.28 -0.63
C LEU A 149 7.33 9.82 0.30
N VAL A 150 6.28 10.62 0.36
CA VAL A 150 4.99 10.20 0.94
C VAL A 150 4.29 9.32 -0.09
N GLY A 151 4.32 8.01 0.12
CA GLY A 151 3.56 7.06 -0.70
C GLY A 151 2.09 7.06 -0.29
N ARG A 152 1.21 7.62 -1.13
CA ARG A 152 -0.25 7.47 -0.99
C ARG A 152 -0.70 6.22 -1.76
N SER A 153 -1.48 5.35 -1.13
CA SER A 153 -2.03 4.14 -1.78
C SER A 153 -3.34 4.39 -2.54
N GLU A 154 -4.00 5.54 -2.31
CA GLU A 154 -5.24 5.97 -2.96
C GLU A 154 -5.03 6.67 -4.30
N GLU A 155 -5.96 6.44 -5.23
CA GLU A 155 -6.18 7.26 -6.42
C GLU A 155 -7.55 7.96 -6.26
N ARG A 156 -7.62 9.27 -6.55
CA ARG A 156 -8.90 9.98 -6.65
C ARG A 156 -9.62 9.62 -7.94
#